data_AF-A0A7S2DQA1-F1
#
_entry.id   AF-A0A7S2DQA1-F1
#
_cell.length_a   1.000
_cell.length_b   1.000
_cell.length_c   1.000
_cell.angle_alpha   90.00
_cell.angle_beta   90.00
_cell.angle_gamma   90.00
#
_symmetry.space_group_name_H-M   'P 1'
#
loop_
_entity.id
_entity.type
_entity.pdbx_description
1 polymer ?
#
loop_
_entity_poly.entity_id
_entity_poly.type
_entity_poly.pdbx_seq_one_letter_code
_entity_poly.pdbx_strand_id
1 'polypeptide(L)'
;QHAREVAERRAHQHELRLVRSTPLTVVAASDTPEMGAAKGVSWRRARRSAALAVNDNAAPNDATVDEAAVVPIVVKVDSYGTKAAVEELVSEIPQGKCKLSLVHMGIGPVTLGDLDAAIAAGGAPIMAFNVSVLGGDVLTALKRSNIEVRKHRIIYSMVDDIRSVMVDALPRVVVEKVVGKAEVKQLFSIDLTGTGK
;
A
#
# COMPACT_ATOMS: atom_id res chain seq x y z
N GLN A 1 -26.64 60.83 -13.83
CA GLN A 1 -25.69 60.27 -14.83
C GLN A 1 -24.36 59.79 -14.24
N HIS A 2 -24.06 60.01 -12.95
CA HIS A 2 -22.81 59.56 -12.30
C HIS A 2 -22.79 58.07 -11.83
N ALA A 3 -23.92 57.36 -11.84
CA ALA A 3 -23.98 55.95 -11.39
C ALA A 3 -23.65 54.93 -12.49
N ARG A 4 -23.67 55.32 -13.77
CA ARG A 4 -23.23 54.47 -14.90
C ARG A 4 -21.71 54.51 -15.09
N GLU A 5 -21.07 55.62 -14.76
CA GLU A 5 -19.63 55.84 -14.95
C GLU A 5 -18.75 55.01 -13.97
N VAL A 6 -19.26 54.70 -12.78
CA VAL A 6 -18.55 53.90 -11.77
C VAL A 6 -18.64 52.39 -12.09
N ALA A 7 -19.66 51.96 -12.83
CA ALA A 7 -19.80 50.57 -13.28
C ALA A 7 -18.82 50.23 -14.42
N GLU A 8 -18.56 51.18 -15.32
CA GLU A 8 -17.59 50.99 -16.42
C GLU A 8 -16.14 51.04 -15.93
N ARG A 9 -15.82 51.85 -14.91
CA ARG A 9 -14.48 51.86 -14.30
C ARG A 9 -14.15 50.61 -13.46
N ARG A 10 -15.16 49.85 -13.03
CA ARG A 10 -14.96 48.54 -12.36
C ARG A 10 -14.79 47.38 -13.33
N ALA A 11 -15.26 47.51 -14.58
CA ALA A 11 -14.97 46.54 -15.63
C ALA A 11 -13.53 46.68 -16.16
N HIS A 12 -13.01 47.91 -16.22
CA HIS A 12 -11.67 48.17 -16.76
C HIS A 12 -10.49 47.79 -15.82
N GLN A 13 -10.75 47.62 -14.51
CA GLN A 13 -9.74 47.13 -13.55
C GLN A 13 -9.70 45.61 -13.42
N HIS A 14 -10.67 44.88 -13.99
CA HIS A 14 -10.68 43.41 -13.97
C HIS A 14 -9.96 42.79 -15.18
N GLU A 15 -9.45 43.63 -16.09
CA GLU A 15 -8.83 43.23 -17.36
C GLU A 15 -7.35 43.66 -17.46
N LEU A 16 -6.64 43.67 -16.33
CA LEU A 16 -5.18 43.88 -16.29
C LEU A 16 -4.44 42.96 -15.31
N ARG A 17 -5.06 41.85 -14.90
CA ARG A 17 -4.41 40.76 -14.14
C ARG A 17 -4.43 39.43 -14.90
N LEU A 18 -4.19 39.51 -16.21
CA LEU A 18 -4.06 38.37 -17.11
C LEU A 18 -2.70 38.41 -17.80
N VAL A 19 -1.63 38.48 -17.00
CA VAL A 19 -0.28 38.18 -17.46
C VAL A 19 0.38 37.30 -16.40
N ARG A 20 0.72 36.07 -16.81
CA ARG A 20 1.47 35.01 -16.11
C ARG A 20 0.66 33.96 -15.35
N SER A 21 0.05 33.04 -16.09
CA SER A 21 0.07 31.62 -15.72
C SER A 21 -0.25 30.74 -16.92
N THR A 22 0.62 30.74 -17.93
CA THR A 22 0.76 29.55 -18.77
C THR A 22 1.47 28.50 -17.91
N PRO A 23 0.88 27.33 -17.62
CA PRO A 23 1.67 26.23 -17.11
C PRO A 23 2.61 25.81 -18.23
N LEU A 24 3.90 26.18 -18.11
CA LEU A 24 4.95 25.55 -18.88
C LEU A 24 4.96 24.08 -18.48
N THR A 25 4.66 23.19 -19.42
CA THR A 25 4.96 21.77 -19.27
C THR A 25 6.48 21.64 -19.21
N VAL A 26 7.03 21.54 -18.00
CA VAL A 26 8.40 21.10 -17.82
C VAL A 26 8.40 19.60 -18.09
N VAL A 27 8.78 19.22 -19.30
CA VAL A 27 9.28 17.87 -19.57
C VAL A 27 10.63 17.80 -18.86
N ALA A 28 10.62 17.31 -17.62
CA ALA A 28 11.85 16.92 -16.96
C ALA A 28 12.39 15.70 -17.70
N ALA A 29 13.39 15.94 -18.54
CA ALA A 29 14.27 14.91 -19.04
C ALA A 29 14.81 14.11 -17.85
N SER A 30 14.90 12.81 -18.06
CA SER A 30 15.75 11.90 -17.28
C SER A 30 17.14 12.51 -17.07
N ASP A 31 17.74 12.14 -15.93
CA ASP A 31 19.14 12.30 -15.54
C ASP A 31 19.36 13.34 -14.43
N THR A 32 19.46 12.83 -13.20
CA THR A 32 20.25 13.51 -12.16
C THR A 32 21.70 13.04 -12.28
N PRO A 33 22.68 13.95 -12.38
CA PRO A 33 24.08 13.60 -12.54
C PRO A 33 24.74 13.38 -11.17
N GLU A 34 25.32 12.21 -10.95
CA GLU A 34 26.36 12.03 -9.96
C GLU A 34 27.62 12.78 -10.43
N MET A 35 27.98 13.83 -9.69
CA MET A 35 29.21 14.59 -9.90
C MET A 35 30.41 13.84 -9.33
N GLY A 36 31.46 13.66 -10.14
CA GLY A 36 32.83 13.61 -9.61
C GLY A 36 33.79 12.60 -10.22
N ALA A 37 34.25 12.88 -11.44
CA ALA A 37 35.63 12.72 -11.91
C ALA A 37 36.36 11.36 -11.72
N ALA A 38 36.64 10.66 -12.83
CA ALA A 38 37.95 10.71 -13.51
C ALA A 38 38.14 9.56 -14.51
N LYS A 39 38.44 9.95 -15.75
CA LYS A 39 39.36 9.31 -16.72
C LYS A 39 39.63 7.80 -16.60
N GLY A 40 39.11 7.08 -17.59
CA GLY A 40 39.90 6.19 -18.44
C GLY A 40 40.19 4.78 -17.91
N VAL A 41 40.33 3.88 -18.88
CA VAL A 41 40.86 2.51 -18.79
C VAL A 41 39.83 1.39 -18.61
N SER A 42 39.74 0.61 -19.69
CA SER A 42 39.23 -0.75 -19.87
C SER A 42 38.53 -1.47 -18.69
N TRP A 43 37.29 -1.89 -18.92
CA TRP A 43 36.48 -2.76 -18.07
C TRP A 43 37.01 -4.21 -17.90
N ARG A 44 38.25 -4.49 -18.29
CA ARG A 44 38.86 -5.82 -18.12
C ARG A 44 39.59 -5.92 -16.78
N ARG A 45 38.98 -6.68 -15.86
CA ARG A 45 39.51 -7.28 -14.61
C ARG A 45 39.59 -6.39 -13.36
N ALA A 46 39.37 -7.09 -12.24
CA ALA A 46 39.47 -6.69 -10.83
C ALA A 46 38.19 -5.98 -10.33
N ARG A 47 37.49 -6.41 -9.29
CA ARG A 47 37.86 -6.92 -7.94
C ARG A 47 36.59 -7.62 -7.41
N ARG A 48 36.51 -8.81 -6.79
CA ARG A 48 37.38 -9.58 -5.88
C ARG A 48 38.11 -8.73 -4.85
N SER A 49 37.36 -7.89 -4.12
CA SER A 49 37.70 -7.36 -2.79
C SER A 49 36.59 -6.42 -2.30
N ALA A 50 35.42 -6.99 -1.99
CA ALA A 50 34.39 -6.36 -1.16
C ALA A 50 33.78 -7.43 -0.22
N ALA A 51 34.64 -8.34 0.26
CA ALA A 51 34.29 -9.48 1.11
C ALA A 51 34.92 -9.40 2.51
N LEU A 52 35.43 -8.23 2.94
CA LEU A 52 35.92 -8.03 4.30
C LEU A 52 35.59 -6.62 4.79
N ALA A 53 34.40 -6.48 5.33
CA ALA A 53 34.09 -5.51 6.38
C ALA A 53 33.07 -6.20 7.31
N VAL A 54 33.62 -7.10 8.13
CA VAL A 54 32.94 -7.70 9.28
C VAL A 54 32.72 -6.60 10.30
N ASN A 55 31.47 -6.36 10.69
CA ASN A 55 31.13 -5.65 11.91
C ASN A 55 30.31 -6.59 12.80
N ASP A 56 31.02 -7.41 13.59
CA ASP A 56 30.45 -8.34 14.58
C ASP A 56 30.08 -7.60 15.87
N ASN A 57 29.07 -6.73 15.80
CA ASN A 57 28.38 -6.20 16.97
C ASN A 57 26.87 -6.22 16.73
N ALA A 58 26.32 -7.41 16.50
CA ALA A 58 24.91 -7.68 16.70
C ALA A 58 24.78 -8.47 18.01
N ALA A 59 24.52 -7.76 19.10
CA ALA A 59 24.10 -8.39 20.34
C ALA A 59 22.84 -9.25 20.06
N PRO A 60 22.72 -10.45 20.65
CA PRO A 60 21.51 -11.24 20.51
C PRO A 60 20.42 -10.56 21.35
N ASN A 61 19.62 -9.72 20.71
CA ASN A 61 18.36 -9.30 21.30
C ASN A 61 17.43 -10.52 21.31
N ASP A 62 17.42 -11.24 22.43
CA ASP A 62 16.31 -12.11 22.88
C ASP A 62 15.08 -11.25 23.21
N ALA A 63 14.65 -10.45 22.23
CA ALA A 63 13.35 -9.83 22.26
C ALA A 63 12.43 -10.80 21.52
N THR A 64 11.49 -11.41 22.24
CA THR A 64 10.20 -11.78 21.66
C THR A 64 9.49 -10.47 21.28
N VAL A 65 10.03 -9.77 20.29
CA VAL A 65 9.34 -8.68 19.61
C VAL A 65 8.23 -9.35 18.86
N ASP A 66 7.00 -9.05 19.25
CA ASP A 66 5.79 -9.30 18.49
C ASP A 66 6.05 -8.68 17.10
N GLU A 67 6.55 -9.48 16.16
CA GLU A 67 7.11 -9.01 14.90
C GLU A 67 5.94 -8.48 14.09
N ALA A 68 5.82 -7.15 14.03
CA ALA A 68 4.67 -6.50 13.43
C ALA A 68 4.46 -7.02 12.01
N ALA A 69 3.29 -7.62 11.77
CA ALA A 69 3.00 -8.24 10.49
C ALA A 69 3.11 -7.20 9.36
N VAL A 70 3.98 -7.44 8.39
CA VAL A 70 4.17 -6.52 7.27
C VAL A 70 3.19 -6.90 6.15
N VAL A 71 2.31 -5.98 5.79
CA VAL A 71 1.29 -6.17 4.76
C VAL A 71 1.67 -5.38 3.52
N PRO A 72 2.14 -6.04 2.44
CA PRO A 72 2.47 -5.39 1.20
C PRO A 72 1.21 -5.04 0.41
N ILE A 73 1.15 -3.83 -0.15
CA ILE A 73 0.08 -3.39 -1.05
C ILE A 73 0.64 -2.69 -2.28
N VAL A 74 -0.07 -2.80 -3.40
CA VAL A 74 0.19 -2.04 -4.63
C VAL A 74 -1.01 -1.15 -4.90
N VAL A 75 -0.76 0.12 -5.25
CA VAL A 75 -1.82 1.11 -5.50
C VAL A 75 -1.67 1.72 -6.89
N LYS A 76 -2.77 1.76 -7.64
CA LYS A 76 -2.85 2.45 -8.93
C LYS A 76 -3.95 3.49 -8.90
N VAL A 77 -3.62 4.70 -9.32
CA VAL A 77 -4.55 5.84 -9.31
C VAL A 77 -4.64 6.48 -10.69
N ASP A 78 -5.68 7.28 -10.91
CA ASP A 78 -5.94 7.97 -12.18
C ASP A 78 -5.16 9.28 -12.34
N SER A 79 -4.92 10.00 -11.24
CA SER A 79 -4.32 11.34 -11.26
C SER A 79 -3.31 11.56 -10.12
N TYR A 80 -2.42 12.54 -10.30
CA TYR A 80 -1.45 12.94 -9.27
C TYR A 80 -2.12 13.47 -7.98
N GLY A 81 -3.24 14.19 -8.11
CA GLY A 81 -3.96 14.70 -6.94
C GLY A 81 -4.54 13.58 -6.08
N THR A 82 -5.10 12.56 -6.74
CA THR A 82 -5.54 11.33 -6.06
C THR A 82 -4.37 10.65 -5.36
N LYS A 83 -3.20 10.54 -6.03
CA LYS A 83 -2.01 9.91 -5.46
C LYS A 83 -1.64 10.51 -4.11
N ALA A 84 -1.49 11.84 -4.07
CA ALA A 84 -1.11 12.56 -2.86
C ALA A 84 -2.15 12.39 -1.74
N ALA A 85 -3.44 12.48 -2.08
CA ALA A 85 -4.52 12.28 -1.11
C ALA A 85 -4.51 10.87 -0.51
N VAL A 86 -4.21 9.84 -1.32
CA VAL A 86 -4.12 8.46 -0.85
C VAL A 86 -2.90 8.27 0.05
N GLU A 87 -1.74 8.82 -0.32
CA GLU A 87 -0.51 8.74 0.50
C GLU A 87 -0.73 9.37 1.89
N GLU A 88 -1.37 10.53 1.94
CA GLU A 88 -1.72 11.22 3.19
C GLU A 88 -2.64 10.35 4.05
N LEU A 89 -3.76 9.88 3.51
CA LEU A 89 -4.72 9.05 4.24
C LEU A 89 -4.14 7.71 4.70
N VAL A 90 -3.26 7.12 3.90
CA VAL A 90 -2.58 5.87 4.25
C VAL A 90 -1.58 6.10 5.40
N SER A 91 -0.92 7.26 5.45
CA SER A 91 0.00 7.60 6.52
C SER A 91 -0.69 7.83 7.87
N GLU A 92 -1.97 8.23 7.85
CA GLU A 92 -2.81 8.38 9.05
C GLU A 92 -3.24 7.04 9.67
N ILE A 93 -3.11 5.93 8.94
CA ILE A 93 -3.50 4.60 9.45
C ILE A 93 -2.53 4.20 10.58
N PRO A 94 -3.04 3.85 11.78
CA PRO A 94 -2.20 3.50 12.91
C PRO A 94 -1.40 2.21 12.68
N GLN A 95 -0.07 2.33 12.67
CA GLN A 95 0.88 1.22 12.44
C GLN A 95 1.43 0.70 13.77
N GLY A 96 0.66 -0.15 14.46
CA GLY A 96 1.06 -0.77 15.73
C GLY A 96 1.43 -2.25 15.58
N LYS A 97 0.40 -3.10 15.52
CA LYS A 97 0.55 -4.56 15.40
C LYS A 97 0.76 -5.04 13.96
N CYS A 98 0.43 -4.20 12.99
CA CYS A 98 0.52 -4.46 11.57
C CYS A 98 1.17 -3.23 10.92
N LYS A 99 2.14 -3.47 10.03
CA LYS A 99 2.87 -2.44 9.29
C LYS A 99 2.52 -2.55 7.81
N LEU A 100 1.97 -1.49 7.25
CA LEU A 100 1.69 -1.39 5.84
C LEU A 100 2.99 -1.12 5.06
N SER A 101 3.23 -1.89 4.01
CA SER A 101 4.34 -1.69 3.08
C SER A 101 3.81 -1.37 1.69
N LEU A 102 3.99 -0.12 1.27
CA LEU A 102 3.60 0.30 -0.07
C LEU A 102 4.70 -0.12 -1.06
N VAL A 103 4.46 -1.20 -1.81
CA VAL A 103 5.44 -1.77 -2.75
C VAL A 103 5.58 -0.90 -3.98
N HIS A 104 4.45 -0.48 -4.53
CA HIS A 104 4.41 0.38 -5.71
C HIS A 104 3.17 1.27 -5.69
N MET A 105 3.36 2.54 -6.01
CA MET A 105 2.26 3.48 -6.26
C MET A 105 2.47 4.21 -7.57
N GLY A 106 1.62 3.87 -8.55
CA GLY A 106 1.71 4.37 -9.91
C GLY A 106 0.43 5.05 -10.37
N ILE A 107 0.57 5.85 -11.44
CA ILE A 107 -0.55 6.51 -12.10
C ILE A 107 -0.85 5.78 -13.40
N GLY A 108 -2.14 5.58 -13.70
CA GLY A 108 -2.61 4.92 -14.91
C GLY A 108 -3.14 3.50 -14.66
N PRO A 109 -3.51 2.81 -15.75
CA PRO A 109 -4.12 1.48 -15.67
C PRO A 109 -3.19 0.45 -15.03
N VAL A 110 -3.77 -0.63 -14.52
CA VAL A 110 -2.99 -1.76 -13.99
C VAL A 110 -2.30 -2.47 -15.15
N THR A 111 -0.97 -2.60 -15.06
CA THR A 111 -0.10 -3.22 -16.07
C THR A 111 0.47 -4.55 -15.56
N LEU A 112 1.12 -5.30 -16.45
CA LEU A 112 1.78 -6.56 -16.09
C LEU A 112 2.92 -6.34 -15.07
N GLY A 113 3.68 -5.24 -15.21
CA GLY A 113 4.77 -4.92 -14.27
C GLY A 113 4.26 -4.67 -12.85
N ASP A 114 3.06 -4.10 -12.69
CA ASP A 114 2.45 -3.95 -11.36
C ASP A 114 2.08 -5.30 -10.75
N LEU A 115 1.64 -6.24 -11.59
CA LEU A 115 1.35 -7.61 -11.16
C LEU A 115 2.62 -8.35 -10.75
N ASP A 116 3.68 -8.24 -11.54
CA ASP A 116 4.97 -8.86 -11.23
C ASP A 116 5.55 -8.31 -9.91
N ALA A 117 5.42 -6.99 -9.69
CA ALA A 117 5.80 -6.38 -8.41
C ALA A 117 4.96 -6.93 -7.23
N ALA A 118 3.66 -7.12 -7.43
CA ALA A 118 2.78 -7.71 -6.42
C ALA A 118 3.13 -9.18 -6.11
N ILE A 119 3.49 -9.97 -7.13
CA ILE A 119 3.96 -11.35 -6.98
C ILE A 119 5.29 -11.38 -6.21
N ALA A 120 6.25 -10.54 -6.60
CA ALA A 120 7.56 -10.46 -5.96
C ALA A 120 7.47 -10.09 -4.47
N ALA A 121 6.44 -9.33 -4.09
CA ALA A 121 6.16 -8.95 -2.71
C ALA A 121 5.40 -10.02 -1.90
N GLY A 122 5.20 -11.23 -2.44
CA GLY A 122 4.52 -12.32 -1.74
C GLY A 122 3.00 -12.38 -1.94
N GLY A 123 2.49 -11.80 -3.04
CA GLY A 123 1.06 -11.84 -3.37
C GLY A 123 0.28 -10.65 -2.82
N ALA A 124 0.83 -9.45 -2.93
CA ALA A 124 0.19 -8.23 -2.48
C ALA A 124 -1.10 -7.93 -3.27
N PRO A 125 -2.23 -7.56 -2.62
CA PRO A 125 -3.42 -7.13 -3.33
C PRO A 125 -3.20 -5.77 -4.03
N ILE A 126 -3.84 -5.61 -5.18
CA ILE A 126 -3.75 -4.39 -6.00
C ILE A 126 -5.00 -3.55 -5.79
N MET A 127 -4.82 -2.33 -5.28
CA MET A 127 -5.87 -1.32 -5.10
C MET A 127 -5.90 -0.38 -6.30
N ALA A 128 -7.00 -0.38 -7.04
CA ALA A 128 -7.18 0.39 -8.26
C ALA A 128 -8.23 1.50 -8.05
N PHE A 129 -7.80 2.76 -7.95
CA PHE A 129 -8.70 3.91 -7.84
C PHE A 129 -8.97 4.52 -9.21
N ASN A 130 -10.24 4.49 -9.63
CA ASN A 130 -10.73 5.05 -10.90
C ASN A 130 -9.94 4.59 -12.15
N VAL A 131 -9.24 3.45 -12.06
CA VAL A 131 -8.45 2.91 -13.16
C VAL A 131 -8.99 1.56 -13.59
N SER A 132 -8.94 1.34 -14.90
CA SER A 132 -9.28 0.07 -15.52
C SER A 132 -8.06 -0.84 -15.58
N VAL A 133 -8.31 -2.15 -15.53
CA VAL A 133 -7.31 -3.17 -15.88
C VAL A 133 -7.37 -3.32 -17.40
N LEU A 134 -6.31 -2.93 -18.10
CA LEU A 134 -6.26 -3.01 -19.56
C LEU A 134 -5.48 -4.25 -20.01
N GLY A 135 -6.00 -4.94 -21.02
CA GLY A 135 -5.32 -6.04 -21.71
C GLY A 135 -5.78 -7.43 -21.29
N GLY A 136 -5.98 -8.31 -22.28
CA GLY A 136 -6.32 -9.73 -22.06
C GLY A 136 -5.21 -10.51 -21.37
N ASP A 137 -3.96 -10.10 -21.59
CA ASP A 137 -2.78 -10.74 -20.99
C ASP A 137 -2.72 -10.50 -19.48
N VAL A 138 -3.03 -9.28 -19.01
CA VAL A 138 -3.07 -8.95 -17.58
C VAL A 138 -4.17 -9.74 -16.87
N LEU A 139 -5.37 -9.83 -17.48
CA LEU A 139 -6.47 -10.64 -16.95
C LEU A 139 -6.11 -12.13 -16.88
N THR A 140 -5.37 -12.63 -17.87
CA THR A 140 -4.91 -14.03 -17.89
C THR A 140 -3.85 -14.28 -16.82
N ALA A 141 -2.92 -13.34 -16.64
CA ALA A 141 -1.90 -13.41 -15.61
C ALA A 141 -2.50 -13.37 -14.20
N LEU A 142 -3.49 -12.50 -13.97
CA LEU A 142 -4.24 -12.42 -12.70
C LEU A 142 -4.91 -13.74 -12.32
N LYS A 143 -5.53 -14.41 -13.28
CA LYS A 143 -6.14 -15.74 -13.06
C LYS A 143 -5.12 -16.81 -12.65
N ARG A 144 -3.85 -16.65 -13.03
CA ARG A 144 -2.77 -17.60 -12.72
C ARG A 144 -2.10 -17.29 -11.37
N SER A 145 -1.95 -16.02 -11.02
CA SER A 145 -1.22 -15.59 -9.82
C SER A 145 -2.05 -15.55 -8.55
N ASN A 146 -3.38 -15.74 -8.64
CA ASN A 146 -4.31 -15.67 -7.50
C ASN A 146 -4.21 -14.34 -6.72
N ILE A 147 -3.85 -13.26 -7.41
CA ILE A 147 -3.78 -11.92 -6.83
C ILE A 147 -5.13 -11.22 -7.01
N GLU A 148 -5.61 -10.64 -5.93
CA GLU A 148 -6.85 -9.88 -5.92
C GLU A 148 -6.63 -8.45 -6.43
N VAL A 149 -7.49 -8.00 -7.34
CA VAL A 149 -7.53 -6.59 -7.81
C VAL A 149 -8.85 -5.98 -7.39
N ARG A 150 -8.79 -5.00 -6.48
CA ARG A 150 -9.95 -4.30 -5.95
C ARG A 150 -10.08 -2.94 -6.62
N LYS A 151 -11.25 -2.66 -7.19
CA LYS A 151 -11.54 -1.41 -7.89
C LYS A 151 -12.40 -0.51 -7.03
N HIS A 152 -11.94 0.73 -6.85
CA HIS A 152 -12.63 1.75 -6.07
C HIS A 152 -12.89 2.99 -6.90
N ARG A 153 -14.01 3.65 -6.58
CA ARG A 153 -14.38 4.97 -7.13
C ARG A 153 -14.33 6.08 -6.07
N ILE A 154 -14.23 5.72 -4.79
CA ILE A 154 -14.26 6.63 -3.65
C ILE A 154 -13.02 6.32 -2.81
N ILE A 155 -12.22 7.35 -2.47
CA ILE A 155 -10.92 7.17 -1.81
C ILE A 155 -11.10 6.55 -0.42
N TYR A 156 -12.09 7.01 0.35
CA TYR A 156 -12.36 6.47 1.69
C TYR A 156 -12.68 4.97 1.68
N SER A 157 -13.46 4.50 0.69
CA SER A 157 -13.72 3.06 0.53
C SER A 157 -12.45 2.27 0.24
N MET A 158 -11.51 2.83 -0.51
CA MET A 158 -10.23 2.18 -0.77
C MET A 158 -9.38 2.09 0.49
N VAL A 159 -9.34 3.16 1.29
CA VAL A 159 -8.58 3.21 2.56
C VAL A 159 -9.18 2.24 3.58
N ASP A 160 -10.51 2.14 3.65
CA ASP A 160 -11.20 1.18 4.52
C ASP A 160 -10.90 -0.27 4.10
N ASP A 161 -10.86 -0.56 2.79
CA ASP A 161 -10.46 -1.87 2.28
C ASP A 161 -8.99 -2.19 2.60
N ILE A 162 -8.08 -1.22 2.48
CA ILE A 162 -6.68 -1.39 2.93
C ILE A 162 -6.65 -1.74 4.42
N ARG A 163 -7.46 -1.08 5.25
CA ARG A 163 -7.57 -1.40 6.68
C ARG A 163 -8.11 -2.81 6.89
N SER A 164 -9.11 -3.25 6.12
CA SER A 164 -9.63 -4.62 6.19
C SER A 164 -8.53 -5.64 5.88
N VAL A 165 -7.77 -5.43 4.81
CA VAL A 165 -6.65 -6.31 4.44
C VAL A 165 -5.61 -6.39 5.57
N MET A 166 -5.31 -5.26 6.22
CA MET A 166 -4.41 -5.24 7.37
C MET A 166 -4.94 -6.03 8.56
N VAL A 167 -6.25 -5.97 8.82
CA VAL A 167 -6.91 -6.72 9.91
C VAL A 167 -6.97 -8.21 9.59
N ASP A 168 -7.26 -8.58 8.35
CA ASP A 168 -7.33 -9.97 7.91
C ASP A 168 -5.96 -10.67 7.98
N ALA A 169 -4.88 -9.91 7.82
CA ALA A 169 -3.51 -10.40 7.99
C ALA A 169 -3.13 -10.64 9.45
N LEU A 170 -3.88 -10.11 10.42
CA LEU A 170 -3.55 -10.30 11.84
C LEU A 170 -3.93 -11.72 12.31
N PRO A 171 -3.08 -12.34 13.14
CA PRO A 171 -3.39 -13.65 13.69
C PRO A 171 -4.64 -13.57 14.58
N ARG A 172 -5.54 -14.55 14.42
CA ARG A 172 -6.72 -14.68 15.27
C ARG A 172 -6.31 -15.06 16.70
N VAL A 173 -6.68 -14.24 17.67
CA VAL A 173 -6.53 -14.58 19.09
C VAL A 173 -7.68 -15.51 19.50
N VAL A 174 -7.36 -16.75 19.84
CA VAL A 174 -8.32 -17.69 20.44
C VAL A 174 -8.32 -17.43 21.95
N VAL A 175 -9.47 -17.01 22.49
CA VAL A 175 -9.62 -16.80 23.93
C VAL A 175 -10.50 -17.92 24.47
N GLU A 176 -9.93 -18.79 25.31
CA GLU A 176 -10.71 -19.80 26.03
C GLU A 176 -11.58 -19.11 27.08
N LYS A 177 -12.89 -19.27 26.95
CA LYS A 177 -13.86 -18.77 27.94
C LYS A 177 -14.36 -19.94 28.77
N VAL A 178 -14.05 -19.92 30.07
CA VAL A 178 -14.58 -20.89 31.03
C VAL A 178 -16.10 -20.71 31.12
N VAL A 179 -16.86 -21.70 30.63
CA VAL A 179 -18.34 -21.68 30.59
C VAL A 179 -18.98 -21.87 31.97
N GLY A 180 -18.28 -22.51 32.90
CA GLY A 180 -18.77 -22.70 34.25
C GLY A 180 -17.87 -23.65 35.05
N LYS A 181 -17.97 -23.57 36.37
CA LYS A 181 -17.36 -24.53 37.29
C LYS A 181 -18.49 -25.31 37.94
N ALA A 182 -18.40 -26.63 37.93
CA ALA A 182 -19.35 -27.50 38.59
C ALA A 182 -18.63 -28.34 39.64
N GLU A 183 -19.27 -28.52 40.79
CA GLU A 183 -18.79 -29.38 41.86
C GLU A 183 -19.63 -30.66 41.88
N VAL A 184 -18.95 -31.81 41.84
CA VAL A 184 -19.62 -33.12 41.82
C VAL A 184 -20.01 -33.49 43.26
N LYS A 185 -21.31 -33.46 43.56
CA LYS A 185 -21.83 -33.80 44.89
C LYS A 185 -21.99 -35.30 45.12
N GLN A 186 -22.34 -36.05 44.08
CA GLN A 186 -22.60 -37.49 44.20
C GLN A 186 -22.49 -38.18 42.84
N LEU A 187 -21.95 -39.41 42.85
CA LEU A 187 -21.86 -40.29 41.68
C LEU A 187 -22.97 -41.33 41.75
N PHE A 188 -23.66 -41.55 40.64
CA PHE A 188 -24.68 -42.59 40.51
C PHE A 188 -24.23 -43.57 39.42
N SER A 189 -24.16 -44.85 39.76
CA SER A 189 -23.93 -45.91 38.77
C SER A 189 -25.28 -46.28 38.16
N ILE A 190 -25.43 -46.09 36.85
CA ILE A 190 -26.58 -46.58 36.09
C ILE A 190 -26.13 -47.73 35.20
N ASP A 191 -26.86 -48.84 35.25
CA ASP A 191 -26.71 -49.93 34.30
C ASP A 191 -27.67 -49.69 33.14
N LEU A 192 -27.15 -49.32 31.97
CA LEU A 192 -27.92 -48.98 30.76
C LEU A 192 -28.52 -50.20 30.04
N THR A 193 -28.40 -51.41 30.60
CA THR A 193 -28.85 -52.66 29.98
C THR A 193 -30.33 -52.93 30.26
N GLY A 194 -31.20 -52.10 29.69
CA GLY A 194 -32.63 -52.36 29.63
C GLY A 194 -32.95 -53.34 28.51
N THR A 195 -32.92 -54.65 28.80
CA THR A 195 -33.60 -55.64 27.95
C THR A 195 -35.11 -55.47 28.18
N GLY A 196 -35.78 -54.74 27.29
CA GLY A 196 -37.22 -54.55 27.33
C GLY A 196 -37.98 -55.88 27.27
N LYS A 197 -38.95 -56.04 28.18
CA LYS A 197 -40.06 -56.99 28.08
C LYS A 197 -41.29 -56.25 27.57
#